data_AF-A0A7S7TJS6-F1
#
_entry.id   AF-A0A7S7TJS6-F1
#
_cell.length_a   1.000
_cell.length_b   1.000
_cell.length_c   1.000
_cell.angle_alpha   90.00
_cell.angle_beta   90.00
_cell.angle_gamma   90.00
#
_symmetry.space_group_name_H-M   'P 1'
#
loop_
_entity.id
_entity.type
_entity.pdbx_description
1 polymer ?
#
loop_
_entity_poly.entity_id
_entity_poly.type
_entity_poly.pdbx_seq_one_letter_code
_entity_poly.pdbx_strand_id
1 'polypeptide(L)'
;MTTRRDFLAGAAAAAAFTSINRALAIPAARRTGTIMDVKHIVILMQENRSFDHYFGTMRGVRGFGDRFPIPLETGKDVWFQSDGTREIPPYHRDSATSNALVGYGTPHSFGDSQAAWNQGKMGLWPKYKTQYAMGHFQREDIPFQFALAEAFTICDAYHCSITTGTDPNRIVFWSGSNFNPALRAQGINCTTNDSEPNNNRCWPNPSKWVAGLPQPQPTYKYVGSDFNWPTLPDLLQQAGVSWHIYQDMNDNWTGAMNGCLAFSSFRHAQPGDPNYLHGLTGGPDYLAKFKADVMSGNLPQVSWILPTQANSEHPGGGSPTRAGNFTDQVLDALTSNPEVCWVLAPNGFHRHFSGNISTMRPKNEPNPEIFVGYNIHDGGVHLQLRNDGNSHLRFTVKSNKIYGPLVAVSAAVSAATQPESPGFGPRPGVQPVGVGPVPGFRKAPDLSAAGFGFNPSVFFPGPDVGGGARTSWDVKVPASGQPRELYWNLRTTGGWYDFVITSDSDSNLYRRVAGHVETGRASVSDPGMGIADQF
;
A
#
# COMPACT_ATOMS: atom_id res chain seq x y z
N MET A 1 -17.26 10.42 21.90
CA MET A 1 -16.30 10.69 20.81
C MET A 1 -16.65 9.75 19.67
N THR A 2 -17.20 10.27 18.58
CA THR A 2 -18.03 9.47 17.65
C THR A 2 -17.57 9.49 16.18
N THR A 3 -16.48 10.20 15.82
CA THR A 3 -15.95 10.18 14.45
C THR A 3 -14.40 10.29 14.41
N ARG A 4 -13.79 9.86 13.28
CA ARG A 4 -12.36 10.13 12.94
C ARG A 4 -11.99 11.62 13.02
N ARG A 5 -12.96 12.51 12.77
CA ARG A 5 -12.81 13.97 12.77
C ARG A 5 -12.81 14.58 14.17
N ASP A 6 -13.62 14.04 15.08
CA ASP A 6 -13.74 14.56 16.45
C ASP A 6 -12.52 14.27 17.33
N PHE A 7 -11.76 13.21 17.01
CA PHE A 7 -10.50 12.88 17.69
C PHE A 7 -9.35 13.82 17.27
N LEU A 8 -9.30 14.25 16.01
CA LEU A 8 -8.24 15.11 15.46
C LEU A 8 -8.32 16.57 15.95
N ALA A 9 -9.47 17.02 16.46
CA ALA A 9 -9.59 18.32 17.12
C ALA A 9 -8.72 18.43 18.40
N GLY A 10 -8.22 17.31 18.94
CA GLY A 10 -7.31 17.28 20.08
C GLY A 10 -5.81 17.13 19.74
N ALA A 11 -5.44 16.94 18.46
CA ALA A 11 -4.05 16.76 18.04
C ALA A 11 -3.49 18.07 17.49
N ALA A 12 -2.73 18.80 18.33
CA ALA A 12 -2.18 20.12 18.01
C ALA A 12 -1.28 20.18 16.76
N ALA A 13 -0.81 19.05 16.21
CA ALA A 13 0.09 19.02 15.05
C ALA A 13 -0.61 19.14 13.69
N ALA A 14 -1.86 18.67 13.54
CA ALA A 14 -2.61 18.84 12.28
C ALA A 14 -2.99 20.32 12.04
N ALA A 15 -3.11 21.12 13.11
CA ALA A 15 -3.41 22.54 13.05
C ALA A 15 -2.38 23.37 12.27
N ALA A 16 -1.15 22.86 12.06
CA ALA A 16 -0.07 23.59 11.37
C ALA A 16 -0.15 23.53 9.83
N PHE A 17 -0.87 22.56 9.24
CA PHE A 17 -0.91 22.36 7.79
C PHE A 17 -2.30 22.69 7.21
N THR A 18 -2.41 23.87 6.57
CA THR A 18 -3.67 24.41 6.05
C THR A 18 -4.34 23.51 5.00
N SER A 19 -3.55 22.86 4.12
CA SER A 19 -4.08 21.96 3.07
C SER A 19 -4.77 20.72 3.65
N ILE A 20 -4.15 20.10 4.67
CA ILE A 20 -4.68 18.93 5.38
C ILE A 20 -5.98 19.31 6.09
N ASN A 21 -5.99 20.44 6.80
CA ASN A 21 -7.20 20.93 7.47
C ASN A 21 -8.33 21.23 6.47
N ARG A 22 -8.00 21.85 5.33
CA ARG A 22 -8.98 22.12 4.26
C ARG A 22 -9.53 20.82 3.69
N ALA A 23 -8.67 19.85 3.38
CA ALA A 23 -9.09 18.53 2.90
C ALA A 23 -10.01 17.81 3.90
N LEU A 24 -9.67 17.83 5.20
CA LEU A 24 -10.49 17.24 6.25
C LEU A 24 -11.86 17.91 6.41
N ALA A 25 -11.94 19.22 6.17
CA ALA A 25 -13.15 20.03 6.27
C ALA A 25 -14.14 19.80 5.11
N ILE A 26 -13.68 19.30 3.96
CA ILE A 26 -14.55 19.03 2.81
C ILE A 26 -15.44 17.81 3.13
N PRO A 27 -16.78 17.94 3.10
CA PRO A 27 -17.67 16.81 3.34
C PRO A 27 -17.61 15.81 2.19
N ALA A 28 -17.75 14.51 2.50
CA ALA A 28 -17.84 13.49 1.46
C ALA A 28 -19.14 13.67 0.65
N ALA A 29 -19.02 13.84 -0.67
CA ALA A 29 -20.16 14.14 -1.53
C ALA A 29 -20.94 12.87 -1.94
N ARG A 30 -21.52 12.15 -0.98
CA ARG A 30 -22.24 10.91 -1.27
C ARG A 30 -23.52 11.15 -2.08
N ARG A 31 -23.56 10.63 -3.30
CA ARG A 31 -24.74 10.64 -4.17
C ARG A 31 -25.40 9.28 -4.18
N THR A 32 -24.60 8.23 -4.34
CA THR A 32 -25.04 6.83 -4.43
C THR A 32 -24.48 5.94 -3.34
N GLY A 33 -23.35 6.32 -2.73
CA GLY A 33 -22.63 5.46 -1.77
C GLY A 33 -21.88 4.29 -2.42
N THR A 34 -21.58 4.36 -3.72
CA THR A 34 -20.84 3.32 -4.46
C THR A 34 -19.50 3.84 -4.98
N ILE A 35 -18.75 3.08 -5.79
CA ILE A 35 -17.55 3.61 -6.47
C ILE A 35 -17.85 4.63 -7.54
N MET A 36 -19.07 4.61 -8.08
CA MET A 36 -19.49 5.54 -9.14
C MET A 36 -19.55 6.99 -8.66
N ASP A 37 -19.50 7.16 -7.34
CA ASP A 37 -19.43 8.40 -6.61
C ASP A 37 -18.02 9.02 -6.71
N VAL A 38 -16.97 8.21 -6.91
CA VAL A 38 -15.60 8.66 -7.23
C VAL A 38 -15.52 9.06 -8.69
N LYS A 39 -15.34 10.36 -8.93
CA LYS A 39 -15.24 10.92 -10.30
C LYS A 39 -13.82 11.05 -10.81
N HIS A 40 -12.87 11.28 -9.91
CA HIS A 40 -11.47 11.54 -10.23
C HIS A 40 -10.58 10.71 -9.32
N ILE A 41 -9.57 10.08 -9.92
CA ILE A 41 -8.49 9.38 -9.22
C ILE A 41 -7.22 10.13 -9.53
N VAL A 42 -6.57 10.68 -8.51
CA VAL A 42 -5.28 11.38 -8.65
C VAL A 42 -4.20 10.58 -7.96
N ILE A 43 -3.17 10.20 -8.73
CA ILE A 43 -2.11 9.32 -8.26
C ILE A 43 -0.78 10.08 -8.29
N LEU A 44 -0.22 10.31 -7.11
CA LEU A 44 1.11 10.87 -6.90
C LEU A 44 2.07 9.73 -6.53
N MET A 45 3.17 9.57 -7.27
CA MET A 45 4.17 8.53 -7.01
C MET A 45 5.56 9.12 -6.74
N GLN A 46 6.00 9.03 -5.48
CA GLN A 46 7.31 9.47 -4.97
C GLN A 46 8.38 8.34 -5.04
N GLU A 47 9.62 8.64 -4.64
CA GLU A 47 10.81 7.76 -4.67
C GLU A 47 11.69 7.96 -3.41
N ASN A 48 12.62 7.10 -3.05
CA ASN A 48 12.41 5.71 -2.69
C ASN A 48 12.54 5.68 -1.17
N ARG A 49 11.42 5.42 -0.49
CA ARG A 49 11.35 5.39 0.96
C ARG A 49 10.63 4.11 1.36
N SER A 50 11.31 3.28 2.13
CA SER A 50 10.65 2.11 2.72
C SER A 50 9.67 2.58 3.79
N PHE A 51 8.67 1.75 4.08
CA PHE A 51 7.68 2.04 5.10
C PHE A 51 8.33 2.27 6.47
N ASP A 52 9.20 1.36 6.91
CA ASP A 52 9.86 1.46 8.23
C ASP A 52 10.77 2.68 8.35
N HIS A 53 11.34 3.15 7.24
CA HIS A 53 12.17 4.34 7.24
C HIS A 53 11.37 5.63 7.54
N TYR A 54 10.09 5.70 7.15
CA TYR A 54 9.21 6.85 7.44
C TYR A 54 8.32 6.64 8.65
N PHE A 55 7.68 5.49 8.71
CA PHE A 55 6.58 5.22 9.62
C PHE A 55 6.88 4.06 10.56
N GLY A 56 8.09 3.49 10.57
CA GLY A 56 8.42 2.39 11.49
C GLY A 56 8.27 2.76 12.97
N THR A 57 8.38 4.05 13.29
CA THR A 57 8.14 4.62 14.63
C THR A 57 6.70 5.10 14.85
N MET A 58 5.88 5.12 13.79
CA MET A 58 4.51 5.60 13.85
C MET A 58 3.66 4.70 14.71
N ARG A 59 2.82 5.30 15.54
CA ARG A 59 1.93 4.56 16.43
C ARG A 59 0.84 3.88 15.61
N GLY A 60 0.70 2.57 15.80
CA GLY A 60 -0.38 1.78 15.24
C GLY A 60 -0.10 1.08 13.92
N VAL A 61 1.13 1.17 13.43
CA VAL A 61 1.60 0.37 12.29
C VAL A 61 2.39 -0.83 12.78
N ARG A 62 2.53 -1.87 11.96
CA ARG A 62 3.51 -2.94 12.18
C ARG A 62 4.93 -2.47 11.85
N GLY A 63 5.51 -1.70 12.75
CA GLY A 63 6.89 -1.17 12.65
C GLY A 63 7.79 -1.65 13.79
N PHE A 64 8.73 -0.81 14.23
CA PHE A 64 9.71 -1.16 15.26
C PHE A 64 9.11 -1.47 16.64
N GLY A 65 7.87 -1.03 16.89
CA GLY A 65 7.10 -1.37 18.09
C GLY A 65 6.31 -2.68 17.99
N ASP A 66 6.40 -3.42 16.86
CA ASP A 66 5.73 -4.71 16.71
C ASP A 66 6.32 -5.71 17.72
N ARG A 67 5.43 -6.39 18.45
CA ARG A 67 5.78 -7.38 19.48
C ARG A 67 6.04 -8.76 18.90
N PHE A 68 5.70 -8.99 17.63
CA PHE A 68 5.97 -10.21 16.88
C PHE A 68 6.83 -9.96 15.65
N PRO A 69 8.03 -9.38 15.82
CA PRO A 69 8.94 -9.24 14.71
C PRO A 69 9.39 -10.62 14.23
N ILE A 70 9.68 -10.74 12.94
CA ILE A 70 10.11 -12.01 12.33
C ILE A 70 11.43 -12.44 12.99
N PRO A 71 11.54 -13.68 13.50
CA PRO A 71 12.79 -14.17 14.07
C PRO A 71 13.82 -14.45 12.97
N LEU A 72 15.07 -14.08 13.21
CA LEU A 72 16.22 -14.43 12.40
C LEU A 72 16.84 -15.76 12.86
N GLU A 73 17.66 -16.37 12.01
CA GLU A 73 18.41 -17.60 12.34
C GLU A 73 19.34 -17.44 13.56
N THR A 74 19.73 -16.20 13.88
CA THR A 74 20.54 -15.86 15.05
C THR A 74 19.75 -15.94 16.36
N GLY A 75 18.43 -16.14 16.31
CA GLY A 75 17.52 -16.09 17.46
C GLY A 75 17.12 -14.67 17.87
N LYS A 76 17.65 -13.64 17.20
CA LYS A 76 17.22 -12.24 17.35
C LYS A 76 16.06 -11.92 16.42
N ASP A 77 15.44 -10.77 16.62
CA ASP A 77 14.43 -10.28 15.70
C ASP A 77 15.02 -9.66 14.43
N VAL A 78 14.16 -9.45 13.42
CA VAL A 78 14.49 -8.86 12.12
C VAL A 78 15.04 -7.43 12.21
N TRP A 79 15.05 -6.79 13.38
CA TRP A 79 15.63 -5.46 13.52
C TRP A 79 17.16 -5.53 13.68
N PHE A 80 17.73 -6.64 14.13
CA PHE A 80 19.19 -6.83 14.26
C PHE A 80 19.82 -7.37 12.98
N GLN A 81 20.14 -6.47 12.05
CA GLN A 81 20.64 -6.82 10.71
C GLN A 81 22.17 -6.89 10.65
N SER A 82 22.74 -7.84 9.89
CA SER A 82 24.19 -7.97 9.76
C SER A 82 24.74 -7.27 8.52
N ASP A 83 25.83 -6.50 8.69
CA ASP A 83 26.62 -5.97 7.57
C ASP A 83 27.74 -6.93 7.11
N GLY A 84 27.80 -8.13 7.71
CA GLY A 84 28.85 -9.13 7.52
C GLY A 84 30.00 -9.03 8.52
N THR A 85 30.10 -7.93 9.28
CA THR A 85 31.12 -7.73 10.32
C THR A 85 30.50 -7.54 11.70
N ARG A 86 29.39 -6.81 11.77
CA ARG A 86 28.64 -6.52 12.99
C ARG A 86 27.14 -6.51 12.72
N GLU A 87 26.37 -6.54 13.80
CA GLU A 87 24.94 -6.30 13.75
C GLU A 87 24.64 -4.81 13.92
N ILE A 88 23.63 -4.34 13.21
CA ILE A 88 23.20 -2.95 13.15
C ILE A 88 21.69 -2.94 13.43
N PRO A 89 21.26 -2.43 14.59
CA PRO A 89 19.84 -2.19 14.87
C PRO A 89 19.35 -0.95 14.10
N PRO A 90 18.03 -0.73 13.99
CA PRO A 90 17.50 0.50 13.45
C PRO A 90 17.99 1.69 14.27
N TYR A 91 18.36 2.78 13.60
CA TYR A 91 18.86 3.99 14.27
C TYR A 91 18.19 5.25 13.74
N HIS A 92 17.95 6.19 14.64
CA HIS A 92 17.31 7.45 14.31
C HIS A 92 18.23 8.33 13.48
N ARG A 93 17.70 8.82 12.36
CA ARG A 93 18.32 9.79 11.47
C ARG A 93 17.87 11.19 11.89
N ASP A 94 18.42 11.64 13.01
CA ASP A 94 18.05 12.91 13.65
C ASP A 94 18.42 14.12 12.76
N SER A 95 17.39 14.83 12.30
CA SER A 95 17.51 16.02 11.46
C SER A 95 17.87 17.29 12.24
N ALA A 96 17.74 17.30 13.56
CA ALA A 96 18.15 18.43 14.41
C ALA A 96 19.66 18.46 14.64
N THR A 97 20.32 17.30 14.59
CA THR A 97 21.76 17.16 14.88
C THR A 97 22.60 16.79 13.66
N SER A 98 21.98 16.43 12.52
CA SER A 98 22.70 16.06 11.30
C SER A 98 21.94 16.43 10.02
N ASN A 99 22.62 16.38 8.87
CA ASN A 99 21.99 16.53 7.55
C ASN A 99 21.21 15.27 7.13
N ALA A 100 20.46 14.70 8.06
CA ALA A 100 19.79 13.41 7.92
C ALA A 100 18.86 13.32 6.71
N LEU A 101 18.23 14.44 6.34
CA LEU A 101 17.22 14.54 5.28
C LEU A 101 17.82 14.57 3.85
N VAL A 102 19.14 14.68 3.70
CA VAL A 102 19.80 14.86 2.39
C VAL A 102 20.96 13.88 2.24
N GLY A 103 21.24 13.46 1.00
CA GLY A 103 22.60 13.06 0.61
C GLY A 103 22.97 11.58 0.63
N TYR A 104 22.11 10.65 1.06
CA TYR A 104 22.50 9.23 1.14
C TYR A 104 21.40 8.27 0.70
N GLY A 105 21.62 7.61 -0.44
CA GLY A 105 20.78 6.53 -0.95
C GLY A 105 21.37 5.16 -0.65
N THR A 106 20.55 4.13 -0.80
CA THR A 106 20.96 2.73 -0.72
C THR A 106 20.99 2.12 -2.12
N PRO A 107 21.89 1.17 -2.42
CA PRO A 107 21.74 0.30 -3.58
C PRO A 107 20.31 -0.26 -3.68
N HIS A 108 19.77 -0.27 -4.90
CA HIS A 108 18.40 -0.72 -5.17
C HIS A 108 18.24 -1.36 -6.56
N SER A 109 19.31 -1.94 -7.10
CA SER A 109 19.23 -2.83 -8.26
C SER A 109 18.64 -4.19 -7.85
N PHE A 110 18.26 -5.00 -8.84
CA PHE A 110 17.82 -6.37 -8.63
C PHE A 110 18.84 -7.19 -7.83
N GLY A 111 20.13 -7.10 -8.18
CA GLY A 111 21.18 -7.92 -7.56
C GLY A 111 21.32 -7.66 -6.06
N ASP A 112 21.44 -6.39 -5.66
CA ASP A 112 21.54 -6.03 -4.24
C ASP A 112 20.24 -6.25 -3.47
N SER A 113 19.08 -6.04 -4.12
CA SER A 113 17.78 -6.20 -3.47
C SER A 113 17.47 -7.68 -3.19
N GLN A 114 17.76 -8.57 -4.14
CA GLN A 114 17.61 -10.01 -3.95
C GLN A 114 18.61 -10.57 -2.94
N ALA A 115 19.85 -10.06 -2.94
CA ALA A 115 20.85 -10.45 -1.96
C ALA A 115 20.48 -10.01 -0.54
N ALA A 116 19.96 -8.80 -0.37
CA ALA A 116 19.45 -8.29 0.91
C ALA A 116 18.23 -9.10 1.42
N TRP A 117 17.29 -9.41 0.52
CA TRP A 117 16.12 -10.24 0.82
C TRP A 117 16.51 -11.65 1.30
N ASN A 118 17.66 -12.17 0.81
CA ASN A 118 18.30 -13.40 1.28
C ASN A 118 17.33 -14.60 1.31
N GLN A 119 16.60 -14.82 0.20
CA GLN A 119 15.60 -15.89 0.06
C GLN A 119 14.53 -15.87 1.16
N GLY A 120 14.20 -14.69 1.69
CA GLY A 120 13.21 -14.51 2.76
C GLY A 120 13.76 -14.61 4.17
N LYS A 121 15.07 -14.85 4.35
CA LYS A 121 15.71 -14.82 5.68
C LYS A 121 15.88 -13.41 6.25
N MET A 122 15.89 -12.39 5.37
CA MET A 122 15.78 -10.98 5.75
C MET A 122 16.83 -10.47 6.76
N GLY A 123 18.05 -11.01 6.81
CA GLY A 123 19.06 -10.69 7.83
C GLY A 123 20.29 -9.90 7.38
N LEU A 124 20.36 -9.49 6.10
CA LEU A 124 21.58 -8.96 5.46
C LEU A 124 21.38 -7.62 4.75
N TRP A 125 20.36 -6.85 5.15
CA TRP A 125 20.05 -5.56 4.51
C TRP A 125 21.26 -4.60 4.45
N PRO A 126 21.98 -4.29 5.55
CA PRO A 126 23.07 -3.33 5.51
C PRO A 126 24.31 -3.84 4.79
N LYS A 127 24.47 -5.17 4.62
CA LYS A 127 25.56 -5.76 3.84
C LYS A 127 25.45 -5.41 2.36
N TYR A 128 24.23 -5.47 1.80
CA TYR A 128 23.99 -5.26 0.37
C TYR A 128 23.43 -3.89 0.03
N LYS A 129 22.83 -3.20 1.01
CA LYS A 129 22.22 -1.88 0.85
C LYS A 129 22.86 -0.78 1.70
N THR A 130 24.02 -1.04 2.30
CA THR A 130 24.74 -0.15 3.23
C THR A 130 24.02 0.07 4.56
N GLN A 131 24.74 0.57 5.56
CA GLN A 131 24.20 0.83 6.90
C GLN A 131 23.02 1.81 6.88
N TYR A 132 22.92 2.67 5.85
CA TYR A 132 21.79 3.59 5.68
C TYR A 132 20.42 2.91 5.56
N ALA A 133 20.39 1.64 5.17
CA ALA A 133 19.16 0.85 5.14
C ALA A 133 18.52 0.68 6.53
N MET A 134 19.28 0.86 7.61
CA MET A 134 18.81 0.77 9.00
C MET A 134 18.43 2.13 9.60
N GLY A 135 18.66 3.23 8.88
CA GLY A 135 18.26 4.56 9.35
C GLY A 135 16.74 4.74 9.26
N HIS A 136 16.13 5.43 10.22
CA HIS A 136 14.71 5.81 10.18
C HIS A 136 14.47 7.24 10.66
N PHE A 137 13.36 7.83 10.26
CA PHE A 137 12.89 9.13 10.75
C PHE A 137 11.85 8.98 11.85
N GLN A 138 11.68 10.05 12.62
CA GLN A 138 10.61 10.23 13.60
C GLN A 138 9.64 11.33 13.14
N ARG A 139 8.54 11.49 13.88
CA ARG A 139 7.48 12.49 13.65
C ARG A 139 8.06 13.88 13.45
N GLU A 140 9.10 14.21 14.21
CA GLU A 140 9.75 15.51 14.29
C GLU A 140 10.60 15.81 13.04
N ASP A 141 11.17 14.80 12.39
CA ASP A 141 12.02 14.98 11.20
C ASP A 141 11.20 15.22 9.93
N ILE A 142 10.04 14.56 9.83
CA ILE A 142 9.15 14.59 8.65
C ILE A 142 7.69 14.88 9.07
N PRO A 143 7.44 16.06 9.67
CA PRO A 143 6.17 16.36 10.32
C PRO A 143 4.97 16.39 9.38
N PHE A 144 5.16 16.75 8.11
CA PHE A 144 4.10 16.76 7.11
C PHE A 144 3.64 15.33 6.76
N GLN A 145 4.57 14.42 6.49
CA GLN A 145 4.28 13.03 6.11
C GLN A 145 3.49 12.31 7.21
N PHE A 146 3.92 12.47 8.47
CA PHE A 146 3.17 11.92 9.60
C PHE A 146 1.81 12.60 9.79
N ALA A 147 1.71 13.93 9.63
CA ALA A 147 0.42 14.62 9.74
C ALA A 147 -0.57 14.12 8.66
N LEU A 148 -0.08 13.88 7.44
CA LEU A 148 -0.88 13.33 6.35
C LEU A 148 -1.33 11.90 6.67
N ALA A 149 -0.44 11.05 7.18
CA ALA A 149 -0.74 9.68 7.57
C ALA A 149 -1.68 9.59 8.79
N GLU A 150 -1.64 10.57 9.70
CA GLU A 150 -2.56 10.66 10.85
C GLU A 150 -3.94 11.18 10.43
N ALA A 151 -4.00 12.05 9.41
CA ALA A 151 -5.24 12.63 8.90
C ALA A 151 -6.00 11.68 7.95
N PHE A 152 -5.27 10.88 7.16
CA PHE A 152 -5.84 10.01 6.12
C PHE A 152 -5.46 8.53 6.35
N THR A 153 -5.88 7.67 5.43
CA THR A 153 -5.56 6.24 5.51
C THR A 153 -4.10 5.99 5.12
N ILE A 154 -3.41 5.19 5.94
CA ILE A 154 -2.09 4.64 5.64
C ILE A 154 -2.19 3.11 5.54
N CYS A 155 -1.47 2.52 4.58
CA CYS A 155 -1.41 1.08 4.37
C CYS A 155 -0.06 0.53 4.87
N ASP A 156 -0.04 -0.15 6.01
CA ASP A 156 1.17 -0.73 6.63
C ASP A 156 1.53 -2.14 6.13
N ALA A 157 0.78 -2.62 5.14
CA ALA A 157 1.01 -3.89 4.45
C ALA A 157 0.97 -3.71 2.91
N TYR A 158 1.45 -2.55 2.45
CA TYR A 158 1.62 -2.25 1.03
C TYR A 158 3.06 -2.54 0.59
N HIS A 159 3.22 -3.42 -0.38
CA HIS A 159 4.52 -3.89 -0.86
C HIS A 159 4.77 -3.43 -2.29
N CYS A 160 6.05 -3.17 -2.61
CA CYS A 160 6.47 -3.04 -4.00
C CYS A 160 6.09 -4.30 -4.78
N SER A 161 5.71 -4.15 -6.05
CA SER A 161 5.41 -5.31 -6.89
C SER A 161 6.64 -6.19 -7.08
N ILE A 162 7.83 -5.59 -7.12
CA ILE A 162 9.10 -6.28 -7.36
C ILE A 162 10.20 -5.67 -6.51
N THR A 163 10.95 -6.51 -5.80
CA THR A 163 12.11 -6.12 -4.99
C THR A 163 13.30 -5.77 -5.89
N THR A 164 13.28 -4.56 -6.46
CA THR A 164 14.26 -4.00 -7.40
C THR A 164 14.08 -2.46 -7.50
N GLY A 165 14.68 -1.84 -8.53
CA GLY A 165 14.68 -0.40 -8.74
C GLY A 165 13.37 0.19 -9.26
N THR A 166 13.48 1.46 -9.65
CA THR A 166 12.43 2.35 -10.13
C THR A 166 11.70 1.85 -11.38
N ASP A 167 12.40 1.62 -12.50
CA ASP A 167 11.75 1.30 -13.78
C ASP A 167 10.87 0.05 -13.69
N PRO A 168 11.34 -1.10 -13.15
CA PRO A 168 10.50 -2.30 -13.09
C PRO A 168 9.20 -2.08 -12.32
N ASN A 169 9.25 -1.39 -11.18
CA ASN A 169 8.06 -1.11 -10.37
C ASN A 169 7.13 -0.10 -11.06
N ARG A 170 7.68 0.91 -11.74
CA ARG A 170 6.86 1.85 -12.53
C ARG A 170 6.21 1.16 -13.72
N ILE A 171 6.89 0.24 -14.39
CA ILE A 171 6.31 -0.53 -15.50
C ILE A 171 5.13 -1.39 -15.01
N VAL A 172 5.24 -2.03 -13.83
CA VAL A 172 4.08 -2.70 -13.21
C VAL A 172 2.97 -1.70 -12.89
N PHE A 173 3.31 -0.55 -12.33
CA PHE A 173 2.32 0.49 -12.02
C PHE A 173 1.54 0.96 -13.25
N TRP A 174 2.19 1.06 -14.41
CA TRP A 174 1.56 1.51 -15.65
C TRP A 174 0.88 0.43 -16.46
N SER A 175 1.16 -0.86 -16.25
CA SER A 175 0.64 -1.93 -17.14
C SER A 175 0.19 -3.20 -16.43
N GLY A 176 0.35 -3.27 -15.11
CA GLY A 176 0.09 -4.46 -14.30
C GLY A 176 1.16 -5.55 -14.41
N SER A 177 2.21 -5.38 -15.22
CA SER A 177 3.28 -6.36 -15.36
C SER A 177 4.60 -5.76 -15.88
N ASN A 178 5.76 -6.19 -15.34
CA ASN A 178 7.08 -5.82 -15.88
C ASN A 178 7.67 -6.89 -16.80
N PHE A 179 6.91 -7.93 -17.13
CA PHE A 179 7.28 -9.01 -18.01
C PHE A 179 6.14 -9.28 -18.99
N ASN A 180 6.43 -9.91 -20.12
CA ASN A 180 5.44 -10.16 -21.14
C ASN A 180 4.32 -11.10 -20.60
N PRO A 181 3.08 -10.61 -20.47
CA PRO A 181 2.00 -11.38 -19.86
C PRO A 181 1.58 -12.58 -20.72
N ALA A 182 1.72 -12.50 -22.04
CA ALA A 182 1.39 -13.59 -22.95
C ALA A 182 2.38 -14.75 -22.84
N LEU A 183 3.68 -14.46 -22.75
CA LEU A 183 4.70 -15.49 -22.50
C LEU A 183 4.49 -16.16 -21.13
N ARG A 184 4.21 -15.34 -20.10
CA ARG A 184 3.92 -15.84 -18.75
C ARG A 184 2.69 -16.75 -18.72
N ALA A 185 1.62 -16.42 -19.45
CA ALA A 185 0.43 -17.26 -19.57
C ALA A 185 0.71 -18.63 -20.22
N GLN A 186 1.73 -18.71 -21.06
CA GLN A 186 2.18 -19.94 -21.71
C GLN A 186 3.23 -20.72 -20.88
N GLY A 187 3.65 -20.20 -19.72
CA GLY A 187 4.72 -20.77 -18.92
C GLY A 187 6.12 -20.60 -19.53
N ILE A 188 6.29 -19.64 -20.46
CA ILE A 188 7.57 -19.35 -21.11
C ILE A 188 8.28 -18.26 -20.30
N ASN A 189 9.54 -18.53 -19.94
CA ASN A 189 10.38 -17.56 -19.24
C ASN A 189 10.69 -16.35 -20.15
N CYS A 190 10.48 -15.15 -19.61
CA CYS A 190 10.87 -13.92 -20.28
C CYS A 190 12.40 -13.75 -20.27
N THR A 191 12.91 -13.00 -21.24
CA THR A 191 14.31 -12.58 -21.30
C THR A 191 14.43 -11.07 -21.03
N THR A 192 15.62 -10.50 -21.13
CA THR A 192 15.83 -9.04 -21.07
C THR A 192 15.18 -8.28 -22.24
N ASN A 193 14.64 -8.98 -23.25
CA ASN A 193 13.86 -8.36 -24.34
C ASN A 193 12.37 -8.21 -23.96
N ASP A 194 11.89 -9.04 -23.04
CA ASP A 194 10.46 -9.18 -22.72
C ASP A 194 10.20 -8.96 -21.23
N SER A 195 11.19 -8.48 -20.49
CA SER A 195 11.08 -8.12 -19.09
C SER A 195 12.12 -7.07 -18.70
N GLU A 196 11.81 -6.31 -17.65
CA GLU A 196 12.71 -5.29 -17.10
C GLU A 196 13.15 -5.66 -15.67
N PRO A 197 14.41 -6.11 -15.48
CA PRO A 197 14.92 -6.45 -14.15
C PRO A 197 15.50 -5.25 -13.39
N ASN A 198 16.02 -4.23 -14.09
CA ASN A 198 16.72 -3.06 -13.54
C ASN A 198 16.31 -1.78 -14.27
N ASN A 199 16.86 -0.61 -13.91
CA ASN A 199 16.50 0.67 -14.51
C ASN A 199 17.21 0.90 -15.87
N ASN A 200 16.58 0.52 -17.00
CA ASN A 200 17.14 0.74 -18.33
C ASN A 200 16.15 1.38 -19.31
N ARG A 201 14.92 0.87 -19.41
CA ARG A 201 14.01 1.14 -20.53
C ARG A 201 13.38 2.52 -20.55
N CYS A 202 13.30 3.19 -19.42
CA CYS A 202 12.62 4.49 -19.33
C CYS A 202 13.55 5.69 -19.59
N TRP A 203 14.79 5.45 -20.06
CA TRP A 203 15.86 6.44 -20.13
C TRP A 203 16.20 6.83 -21.58
N PRO A 204 15.49 7.79 -22.21
CA PRO A 204 15.78 8.27 -23.56
C PRO A 204 17.09 9.07 -23.68
N ASN A 205 17.69 9.02 -24.88
CA ASN A 205 18.79 9.88 -25.30
C ASN A 205 18.50 10.50 -26.69
N PRO A 206 18.44 11.84 -26.85
CA PRO A 206 18.59 12.84 -25.78
C PRO A 206 17.47 12.77 -24.74
N SER A 207 17.77 13.19 -23.52
CA SER A 207 16.80 13.16 -22.40
C SER A 207 15.84 14.35 -22.40
N LYS A 208 16.11 15.37 -23.24
CA LYS A 208 15.27 16.56 -23.34
C LYS A 208 14.17 16.35 -24.37
N TRP A 209 12.93 16.41 -23.90
CA TRP A 209 11.76 16.33 -24.74
C TRP A 209 11.44 17.68 -25.37
N VAL A 210 11.27 17.70 -26.69
CA VAL A 210 10.95 18.91 -27.44
C VAL A 210 9.57 18.75 -28.09
N ALA A 211 8.60 19.48 -27.56
CA ALA A 211 7.23 19.47 -28.07
C ALA A 211 7.12 20.19 -29.42
N GLY A 212 6.25 19.69 -30.31
CA GLY A 212 5.87 20.38 -31.55
C GLY A 212 6.96 20.51 -32.62
N LEU A 213 7.97 19.64 -32.61
CA LEU A 213 9.06 19.71 -33.59
C LEU A 213 8.62 19.33 -35.03
N PRO A 214 9.14 20.02 -36.06
CA PRO A 214 9.04 19.57 -37.45
C PRO A 214 9.84 18.28 -37.69
N GLN A 215 9.42 17.46 -38.66
CA GLN A 215 10.10 16.21 -39.01
C GLN A 215 11.37 16.44 -39.85
N PRO A 216 12.42 15.59 -39.70
CA PRO A 216 12.49 14.47 -38.78
C PRO A 216 12.83 14.90 -37.36
N GLN A 217 12.06 14.40 -36.38
CA GLN A 217 12.31 14.60 -34.96
C GLN A 217 13.69 14.05 -34.53
N PRO A 218 14.30 14.55 -33.43
CA PRO A 218 15.41 13.86 -32.81
C PRO A 218 14.96 12.42 -32.51
N THR A 219 15.64 11.45 -33.11
CA THR A 219 15.35 10.04 -32.86
C THR A 219 15.80 9.71 -31.44
N TYR A 220 14.86 9.74 -30.50
CA TYR A 220 15.12 9.31 -29.13
C TYR A 220 15.57 7.86 -29.13
N LYS A 221 16.76 7.62 -28.60
CA LYS A 221 17.32 6.29 -28.44
C LYS A 221 17.00 5.79 -27.04
N TYR A 222 16.41 4.61 -26.95
CA TYR A 222 16.10 3.95 -25.69
C TYR A 222 16.97 2.71 -25.52
N VAL A 223 17.22 2.34 -24.26
CA VAL A 223 17.87 1.07 -23.95
C VAL A 223 16.83 -0.05 -23.99
N GLY A 224 17.18 -1.17 -24.64
CA GLY A 224 16.33 -2.34 -24.77
C GLY A 224 15.13 -2.17 -25.72
N SER A 225 14.50 -3.29 -26.06
CA SER A 225 13.25 -3.33 -26.82
C SER A 225 12.11 -2.62 -26.09
N ASP A 226 11.19 -2.06 -26.86
CA ASP A 226 9.92 -1.57 -26.37
C ASP A 226 8.96 -2.73 -26.07
N PHE A 227 8.06 -2.49 -25.12
CA PHE A 227 7.00 -3.43 -24.77
C PHE A 227 5.74 -3.18 -25.57
N ASN A 228 5.10 -4.27 -26.00
CA ASN A 228 3.98 -4.25 -26.95
C ASN A 228 2.62 -4.56 -26.33
N TRP A 229 2.55 -4.80 -25.01
CA TRP A 229 1.26 -4.94 -24.33
C TRP A 229 0.71 -3.58 -23.90
N PRO A 230 -0.62 -3.43 -23.76
CA PRO A 230 -1.24 -2.16 -23.42
C PRO A 230 -0.84 -1.65 -22.03
N THR A 231 -0.66 -0.34 -21.93
CA THR A 231 -0.56 0.39 -20.65
C THR A 231 -1.97 0.79 -20.14
N LEU A 232 -2.06 1.23 -18.89
CA LEU A 232 -3.28 1.79 -18.31
C LEU A 232 -3.79 2.99 -19.12
N PRO A 233 -2.97 3.98 -19.52
CA PRO A 233 -3.39 5.02 -20.48
C PRO A 233 -4.00 4.47 -21.77
N ASP A 234 -3.42 3.43 -22.37
CA ASP A 234 -3.97 2.82 -23.60
C ASP A 234 -5.38 2.23 -23.34
N LEU A 235 -5.54 1.53 -22.21
CA LEU A 235 -6.83 0.94 -21.81
C LEU A 235 -7.88 2.00 -21.45
N LEU A 236 -7.50 3.06 -20.76
CA LEU A 236 -8.40 4.18 -20.43
C LEU A 236 -8.83 4.92 -21.70
N GLN A 237 -7.88 5.18 -22.61
CA GLN A 237 -8.17 5.79 -23.91
C GLN A 237 -9.18 4.95 -24.70
N GLN A 238 -9.00 3.63 -24.73
CA GLN A 238 -9.91 2.71 -25.40
C GLN A 238 -11.30 2.69 -24.74
N ALA A 239 -11.36 2.81 -23.41
CA ALA A 239 -12.61 2.84 -22.66
C ALA A 239 -13.33 4.20 -22.69
N GLY A 240 -12.76 5.22 -23.34
CA GLY A 240 -13.30 6.58 -23.35
C GLY A 240 -13.22 7.28 -21.98
N VAL A 241 -12.35 6.80 -21.08
CA VAL A 241 -12.12 7.42 -19.78
C VAL A 241 -11.05 8.49 -19.94
N SER A 242 -11.37 9.73 -19.55
CA SER A 242 -10.43 10.86 -19.67
C SER A 242 -9.23 10.70 -18.73
N TRP A 243 -8.03 10.97 -19.24
CA TRP A 243 -6.81 10.84 -18.47
C TRP A 243 -5.73 11.86 -18.84
N HIS A 244 -4.81 12.13 -17.91
CA HIS A 244 -3.64 12.98 -18.17
C HIS A 244 -2.46 12.67 -17.22
N ILE A 245 -1.24 12.83 -17.71
CA ILE A 245 -0.01 12.76 -16.92
C ILE A 245 0.56 14.17 -16.75
N TYR A 246 0.43 14.71 -15.55
CA TYR A 246 1.01 15.99 -15.15
C TYR A 246 2.47 15.78 -14.73
N GLN A 247 3.39 16.25 -15.56
CA GLN A 247 4.82 16.13 -15.33
C GLN A 247 5.60 17.22 -16.07
N ASP A 248 6.87 17.41 -15.74
CA ASP A 248 7.83 18.08 -16.62
C ASP A 248 8.65 17.02 -17.38
N MET A 249 8.41 16.90 -18.69
CA MET A 249 9.13 15.92 -19.52
C MET A 249 10.64 16.20 -19.61
N ASN A 250 11.09 17.40 -19.27
CA ASN A 250 12.49 17.80 -19.26
C ASN A 250 13.15 17.71 -17.88
N ASP A 251 12.38 17.40 -16.83
CA ASP A 251 12.88 17.29 -15.45
C ASP A 251 12.19 16.14 -14.69
N ASN A 252 12.08 14.96 -15.30
CA ASN A 252 11.46 13.77 -14.70
C ASN A 252 12.47 12.62 -14.51
N TRP A 253 13.70 12.96 -14.08
CA TRP A 253 14.84 12.03 -13.97
C TRP A 253 15.22 11.36 -15.30
N THR A 254 15.38 12.14 -16.37
CA THR A 254 15.71 11.58 -17.71
C THR A 254 14.70 10.50 -18.14
N GLY A 255 13.40 10.73 -17.87
CA GLY A 255 12.34 9.80 -18.21
C GLY A 255 12.02 8.72 -17.16
N ALA A 256 12.87 8.50 -16.15
CA ALA A 256 12.69 7.42 -15.18
C ALA A 256 11.35 7.50 -14.41
N MET A 257 10.81 8.71 -14.19
CA MET A 257 9.52 8.84 -13.50
C MET A 257 8.33 8.40 -14.38
N ASN A 258 8.50 8.40 -15.71
CA ASN A 258 7.47 8.04 -16.69
C ASN A 258 7.71 6.63 -17.24
N GLY A 259 7.25 5.62 -16.50
CA GLY A 259 7.39 4.20 -16.89
C GLY A 259 6.68 3.82 -18.20
N CYS A 260 5.77 4.66 -18.72
CA CYS A 260 5.20 4.47 -20.05
C CYS A 260 6.27 4.55 -21.16
N LEU A 261 7.42 5.17 -20.92
CA LEU A 261 8.53 5.23 -21.86
C LEU A 261 9.17 3.87 -22.16
N ALA A 262 8.80 2.80 -21.44
CA ALA A 262 9.17 1.43 -21.79
C ALA A 262 8.31 0.84 -22.93
N PHE A 263 7.21 1.49 -23.32
CA PHE A 263 6.17 0.92 -24.19
C PHE A 263 6.17 1.54 -25.59
N SER A 264 5.86 0.70 -26.57
CA SER A 264 5.79 1.07 -27.98
C SER A 264 4.77 2.21 -28.21
N SER A 265 3.62 2.13 -27.53
CA SER A 265 2.54 3.10 -27.61
C SER A 265 2.92 4.53 -27.17
N PHE A 266 4.01 4.69 -26.41
CA PHE A 266 4.55 5.99 -26.01
C PHE A 266 5.83 6.36 -26.76
N ARG A 267 6.74 5.40 -26.99
CA ARG A 267 8.01 5.66 -27.70
C ARG A 267 7.79 6.15 -29.13
N HIS A 268 6.72 5.71 -29.78
CA HIS A 268 6.42 6.08 -31.17
C HIS A 268 5.30 7.12 -31.30
N ALA A 269 4.71 7.59 -30.19
CA ALA A 269 3.62 8.56 -30.21
C ALA A 269 4.06 9.89 -30.84
N GLN A 270 3.25 10.40 -31.77
CA GLN A 270 3.49 11.62 -32.53
C GLN A 270 2.54 12.74 -32.10
N PRO A 271 2.86 14.02 -32.41
CA PRO A 271 1.91 15.12 -32.24
C PRO A 271 0.55 14.80 -32.89
N GLY A 272 -0.51 14.83 -32.09
CA GLY A 272 -1.87 14.45 -32.50
C GLY A 272 -2.33 13.12 -31.89
N ASP A 273 -1.41 12.23 -31.51
CA ASP A 273 -1.76 10.99 -30.82
C ASP A 273 -2.17 11.27 -29.38
N PRO A 274 -3.20 10.59 -28.83
CA PRO A 274 -3.63 10.78 -27.45
C PRO A 274 -2.50 10.58 -26.44
N ASN A 275 -1.65 9.56 -26.63
CA ASN A 275 -0.52 9.28 -25.74
C ASN A 275 0.52 10.42 -25.74
N TYR A 276 0.72 11.06 -26.88
CA TYR A 276 1.56 12.23 -26.97
C TYR A 276 0.94 13.41 -26.23
N LEU A 277 -0.32 13.75 -26.56
CA LEU A 277 -1.02 14.92 -26.03
C LEU A 277 -1.28 14.86 -24.52
N HIS A 278 -1.54 13.67 -24.00
CA HIS A 278 -1.89 13.50 -22.59
C HIS A 278 -0.74 12.98 -21.73
N GLY A 279 0.32 12.45 -22.35
CA GLY A 279 1.43 11.81 -21.64
C GLY A 279 2.79 12.47 -21.81
N LEU A 280 3.03 13.21 -22.90
CA LEU A 280 4.38 13.62 -23.32
C LEU A 280 4.53 15.13 -23.59
N THR A 281 3.53 15.96 -23.31
CA THR A 281 3.61 17.43 -23.56
C THR A 281 3.82 18.27 -22.30
N GLY A 282 3.96 17.65 -21.13
CA GLY A 282 4.13 18.36 -19.86
C GLY A 282 5.45 19.11 -19.75
N GLY A 283 5.43 20.28 -19.10
CA GLY A 283 6.59 21.16 -18.87
C GLY A 283 6.62 21.71 -17.43
N PRO A 284 7.48 22.69 -17.10
CA PRO A 284 7.73 23.11 -15.72
C PRO A 284 6.49 23.63 -14.96
N ASP A 285 5.49 24.14 -15.67
CA ASP A 285 4.24 24.67 -15.09
C ASP A 285 3.16 23.59 -14.86
N TYR A 286 3.49 22.30 -14.93
CA TYR A 286 2.50 21.21 -14.85
C TYR A 286 1.62 21.25 -13.60
N LEU A 287 2.15 21.67 -12.44
CA LEU A 287 1.35 21.83 -11.21
C LEU A 287 0.36 22.99 -11.32
N ALA A 288 0.76 24.10 -11.95
CA ALA A 288 -0.14 25.22 -12.18
C ALA A 288 -1.27 24.82 -13.14
N LYS A 289 -0.94 24.07 -14.19
CA LYS A 289 -1.94 23.47 -15.09
C LYS A 289 -2.88 22.52 -14.33
N PHE A 290 -2.35 21.64 -13.49
CA PHE A 290 -3.17 20.75 -12.65
C PHE A 290 -4.16 21.53 -11.77
N LYS A 291 -3.68 22.56 -11.08
CA LYS A 291 -4.54 23.43 -10.26
C LYS A 291 -5.62 24.14 -11.10
N ALA A 292 -5.26 24.63 -12.29
CA ALA A 292 -6.23 25.25 -13.19
C ALA A 292 -7.31 24.26 -13.67
N ASP A 293 -6.93 23.02 -13.99
CA ASP A 293 -7.87 21.96 -14.40
C ASP A 293 -8.82 21.61 -13.23
N VAL A 294 -8.33 21.55 -11.99
CA VAL A 294 -9.16 21.39 -10.77
C VAL A 294 -10.14 22.55 -10.59
N MET A 295 -9.65 23.79 -10.64
CA MET A 295 -10.47 24.99 -10.41
C MET A 295 -11.53 25.18 -11.49
N SER A 296 -11.24 24.79 -12.72
CA SER A 296 -12.17 24.91 -13.85
C SER A 296 -13.12 23.73 -14.02
N GLY A 297 -13.02 22.69 -13.18
CA GLY A 297 -13.84 21.47 -13.29
C GLY A 297 -13.48 20.60 -14.49
N ASN A 298 -12.29 20.80 -15.08
CA ASN A 298 -11.77 20.08 -16.24
C ASN A 298 -10.77 18.98 -15.85
N LEU A 299 -10.69 18.63 -14.57
CA LEU A 299 -9.81 17.56 -14.11
C LEU A 299 -10.17 16.24 -14.84
N PRO A 300 -9.21 15.52 -15.44
CA PRO A 300 -9.46 14.20 -16.02
C PRO A 300 -9.94 13.19 -14.97
N GLN A 301 -10.66 12.15 -15.40
CA GLN A 301 -11.11 11.08 -14.50
C GLN A 301 -9.93 10.32 -13.87
N VAL A 302 -8.80 10.18 -14.58
CA VAL A 302 -7.57 9.61 -14.03
C VAL A 302 -6.40 10.54 -14.29
N SER A 303 -5.77 11.02 -13.23
CA SER A 303 -4.65 11.95 -13.30
C SER A 303 -3.43 11.38 -12.60
N TRP A 304 -2.29 11.38 -13.27
CA TRP A 304 -1.00 11.05 -12.66
C TRP A 304 -0.19 12.31 -12.44
N ILE A 305 0.47 12.41 -11.30
CA ILE A 305 1.40 13.50 -10.99
C ILE A 305 2.78 12.88 -10.81
N LEU A 306 3.68 13.21 -11.73
CA LEU A 306 5.06 12.74 -11.67
C LEU A 306 5.96 13.87 -11.18
N PRO A 307 6.71 13.65 -10.09
CA PRO A 307 7.53 14.69 -9.50
C PRO A 307 8.74 15.02 -10.37
N THR A 308 9.27 16.22 -10.20
CA THR A 308 10.58 16.57 -10.74
C THR A 308 11.71 15.89 -9.97
N GLN A 309 12.96 15.97 -10.47
CA GLN A 309 14.10 15.42 -9.75
C GLN A 309 14.21 15.95 -8.31
N ALA A 310 13.99 17.25 -8.13
CA ALA A 310 14.05 17.91 -6.83
C ALA A 310 12.90 17.53 -5.88
N ASN A 311 11.75 17.16 -6.44
CA ASN A 311 10.51 16.90 -5.72
C ASN A 311 10.24 15.40 -5.49
N SER A 312 10.98 14.51 -6.17
CA SER A 312 10.73 13.07 -6.15
C SER A 312 11.12 12.38 -4.86
N GLU A 313 11.82 13.08 -3.95
CA GLU A 313 12.32 12.54 -2.69
C GLU A 313 13.49 11.54 -2.82
N HIS A 314 13.87 11.17 -4.05
CA HIS A 314 15.00 10.29 -4.32
C HIS A 314 16.29 10.86 -3.71
N PRO A 315 17.06 10.09 -2.92
CA PRO A 315 18.33 10.55 -2.37
C PRO A 315 19.28 11.09 -3.44
N GLY A 316 19.90 12.23 -3.19
CA GLY A 316 20.82 12.89 -4.14
C GLY A 316 20.15 13.82 -5.15
N GLY A 317 18.85 13.66 -5.42
CA GLY A 317 18.06 14.60 -6.24
C GLY A 317 17.08 15.43 -5.44
N GLY A 318 16.47 14.87 -4.39
CA GLY A 318 15.48 15.54 -3.54
C GLY A 318 15.70 15.28 -2.04
N SER A 319 14.71 15.68 -1.23
CA SER A 319 14.67 15.43 0.22
C SER A 319 13.25 15.21 0.72
N PRO A 320 13.06 14.59 1.90
CA PRO A 320 11.74 14.44 2.51
C PRO A 320 10.99 15.77 2.69
N THR A 321 11.70 16.85 3.04
CA THR A 321 11.07 18.17 3.20
C THR A 321 10.55 18.73 1.86
N ARG A 322 11.33 18.60 0.78
CA ARG A 322 10.90 19.06 -0.56
C ARG A 322 9.71 18.26 -1.06
N ALA A 323 9.75 16.95 -0.87
CA ALA A 323 8.67 16.05 -1.22
C ALA A 323 7.39 16.30 -0.41
N GLY A 324 7.53 16.61 0.88
CA GLY A 324 6.43 17.02 1.75
C GLY A 324 5.77 18.30 1.26
N ASN A 325 6.57 19.33 0.92
CA ASN A 325 6.07 20.58 0.31
C ASN A 325 5.40 20.33 -1.05
N PHE A 326 5.99 19.49 -1.91
CA PHE A 326 5.38 19.13 -3.19
C PHE A 326 4.03 18.44 -3.01
N THR A 327 3.94 17.49 -2.06
CA THR A 327 2.68 16.80 -1.72
C THR A 327 1.65 17.77 -1.13
N ASP A 328 2.10 18.73 -0.32
CA ASP A 328 1.28 19.82 0.21
C ASP A 328 0.68 20.69 -0.91
N GLN A 329 1.48 21.04 -1.92
CA GLN A 329 1.02 21.81 -3.09
C GLN A 329 0.01 21.04 -3.93
N VAL A 330 0.21 19.73 -4.12
CA VAL A 330 -0.75 18.87 -4.79
C VAL A 330 -2.07 18.82 -4.01
N LEU A 331 -2.00 18.68 -2.69
CA LEU A 331 -3.20 18.69 -1.83
C LEU A 331 -3.89 20.06 -1.80
N ASP A 332 -3.14 21.17 -1.80
CA ASP A 332 -3.69 22.52 -1.94
C ASP A 332 -4.41 22.71 -3.28
N ALA A 333 -3.81 22.25 -4.38
CA ALA A 333 -4.41 22.30 -5.70
C ALA A 333 -5.72 21.50 -5.74
N LEU A 334 -5.74 20.28 -5.21
CA LEU A 334 -6.95 19.44 -5.11
C LEU A 334 -8.05 20.09 -4.27
N THR A 335 -7.68 20.70 -3.15
CA THR A 335 -8.63 21.32 -2.21
C THR A 335 -9.04 22.74 -2.61
N SER A 336 -8.50 23.28 -3.71
CA SER A 336 -8.88 24.59 -4.24
C SER A 336 -10.29 24.61 -4.85
N ASN A 337 -10.84 23.43 -5.17
CA ASN A 337 -12.22 23.25 -5.59
C ASN A 337 -12.91 22.19 -4.69
N PRO A 338 -13.82 22.59 -3.78
CA PRO A 338 -14.46 21.67 -2.85
C PRO A 338 -15.38 20.65 -3.55
N GLU A 339 -15.84 20.92 -4.78
CA GLU A 339 -16.66 19.98 -5.57
C GLU A 339 -15.84 18.84 -6.19
N VAL A 340 -14.51 18.96 -6.23
CA VAL A 340 -13.59 17.99 -6.85
C VAL A 340 -12.95 17.06 -5.81
N CYS A 341 -12.83 17.47 -4.55
CA CYS A 341 -11.92 16.84 -3.61
C CYS A 341 -12.53 15.70 -2.79
N TRP A 342 -12.30 14.45 -3.21
CA TRP A 342 -12.21 13.30 -2.30
C TRP A 342 -10.77 12.77 -2.33
N VAL A 343 -10.08 12.79 -1.19
CA VAL A 343 -8.80 12.12 -1.04
C VAL A 343 -9.06 10.77 -0.37
N LEU A 344 -8.97 9.71 -1.17
CA LEU A 344 -8.99 8.33 -0.68
C LEU A 344 -7.61 7.74 -0.96
N ALA A 345 -6.89 7.41 0.11
CA ALA A 345 -5.70 6.58 0.00
C ALA A 345 -6.09 5.16 -0.48
N PRO A 346 -5.16 4.43 -1.13
CA PRO A 346 -5.48 3.23 -1.91
C PRO A 346 -6.11 2.10 -1.08
N ASN A 347 -6.86 1.24 -1.78
CA ASN A 347 -7.38 -0.04 -1.31
C ASN A 347 -6.28 -0.87 -0.64
N GLY A 348 -6.33 -0.97 0.68
CA GLY A 348 -5.36 -1.68 1.49
C GLY A 348 -5.63 -1.49 2.98
N PHE A 349 -5.11 -2.41 3.80
CA PHE A 349 -5.54 -2.57 5.18
C PHE A 349 -5.32 -1.31 6.05
N HIS A 350 -6.38 -0.84 6.71
CA HIS A 350 -6.36 0.30 7.63
C HIS A 350 -6.11 -0.16 9.06
N ARG A 351 -5.15 0.47 9.76
CA ARG A 351 -4.94 0.30 11.20
C ARG A 351 -4.81 1.64 11.92
N HIS A 352 -5.50 1.80 13.05
CA HIS A 352 -5.47 3.02 13.88
C HIS A 352 -5.42 2.63 15.36
N PHE A 353 -4.56 3.30 16.15
CA PHE A 353 -4.38 3.03 17.58
C PHE A 353 -4.27 4.29 18.46
N SER A 354 -4.68 4.16 19.72
CA SER A 354 -4.36 5.07 20.83
C SER A 354 -3.60 4.30 21.94
N GLY A 355 -2.98 4.99 22.92
CA GLY A 355 -2.18 4.37 24.01
C GLY A 355 -0.67 4.19 23.83
N ASN A 356 0.02 3.93 24.96
CA ASN A 356 1.47 3.74 25.07
C ASN A 356 1.79 2.25 25.26
N ILE A 357 2.54 1.63 24.33
CA ILE A 357 2.96 0.23 24.40
C ILE A 357 4.38 0.03 24.96
N SER A 358 5.13 1.11 25.16
CA SER A 358 6.55 1.10 25.57
C SER A 358 6.78 1.23 27.08
N THR A 359 5.72 1.35 27.89
CA THR A 359 5.86 1.16 29.33
C THR A 359 6.00 -0.33 29.63
N MET A 360 7.11 -0.74 30.28
CA MET A 360 7.21 -2.07 30.89
C MET A 360 6.00 -2.28 31.79
N ARG A 361 5.05 -3.11 31.35
CA ARG A 361 3.89 -3.46 32.16
C ARG A 361 4.36 -4.35 33.32
N PRO A 362 3.92 -4.10 34.55
CA PRO A 362 4.15 -4.99 35.68
C PRO A 362 3.79 -6.44 35.32
N LYS A 363 4.58 -7.41 35.80
CA LYS A 363 4.43 -8.86 35.53
C LYS A 363 3.02 -9.43 35.80
N ASN A 364 2.15 -8.73 36.53
CA ASN A 364 0.81 -9.20 36.91
C ASN A 364 -0.33 -8.59 36.08
N GLU A 365 -0.03 -7.74 35.10
CA GLU A 365 -1.04 -7.11 34.26
C GLU A 365 -1.34 -7.92 32.99
N PRO A 366 -2.54 -7.75 32.40
CA PRO A 366 -2.85 -8.36 31.12
C PRO A 366 -1.95 -7.79 30.01
N ASN A 367 -1.51 -8.67 29.11
CA ASN A 367 -0.68 -8.31 27.96
C ASN A 367 -1.42 -8.65 26.65
N PRO A 368 -2.37 -7.79 26.22
CA PRO A 368 -3.21 -8.06 25.06
C PRO A 368 -2.42 -8.07 23.75
N GLU A 369 -2.68 -9.07 22.92
CA GLU A 369 -2.07 -9.26 21.61
C GLU A 369 -3.13 -9.58 20.56
N ILE A 370 -2.94 -9.04 19.36
CA ILE A 370 -3.91 -9.15 18.27
C ILE A 370 -3.19 -9.46 16.96
N PHE A 371 -3.60 -10.54 16.30
CA PHE A 371 -3.14 -10.91 14.97
C PHE A 371 -4.31 -10.98 13.98
N VAL A 372 -4.09 -10.47 12.77
CA VAL A 372 -5.07 -10.52 11.68
C VAL A 372 -4.45 -11.25 10.51
N GLY A 373 -5.17 -12.24 9.98
CA GLY A 373 -4.85 -12.94 8.75
C GLY A 373 -6.06 -12.96 7.82
N TYR A 374 -5.84 -13.33 6.57
CA TYR A 374 -6.91 -13.48 5.58
C TYR A 374 -6.68 -14.72 4.74
N ASN A 375 -7.77 -15.32 4.25
CA ASN A 375 -7.73 -16.45 3.35
C ASN A 375 -8.07 -15.98 1.93
N ILE A 376 -7.05 -15.98 1.05
CA ILE A 376 -7.18 -15.56 -0.35
C ILE A 376 -8.01 -16.51 -1.21
N HIS A 377 -8.13 -17.79 -0.83
CA HIS A 377 -8.89 -18.77 -1.61
C HIS A 377 -10.41 -18.62 -1.39
N ASP A 378 -10.81 -18.27 -0.17
CA ASP A 378 -12.22 -18.34 0.25
C ASP A 378 -12.82 -16.97 0.64
N GLY A 379 -12.00 -15.91 0.72
CA GLY A 379 -12.46 -14.55 1.00
C GLY A 379 -12.80 -14.29 2.47
N GLY A 380 -12.25 -15.06 3.41
CA GLY A 380 -12.46 -14.91 4.85
C GLY A 380 -11.38 -14.09 5.55
N VAL A 381 -11.72 -13.49 6.70
CA VAL A 381 -10.76 -12.83 7.59
C VAL A 381 -10.70 -13.55 8.94
N HIS A 382 -9.48 -13.67 9.47
CA HIS A 382 -9.17 -14.32 10.73
C HIS A 382 -8.59 -13.30 11.71
N LEU A 383 -9.14 -13.28 12.93
CA LEU A 383 -8.63 -12.51 14.05
C LEU A 383 -8.25 -13.45 15.20
N GLN A 384 -6.99 -13.38 15.62
CA GLN A 384 -6.47 -14.08 16.77
C GLN A 384 -6.21 -13.07 17.90
N LEU A 385 -6.76 -13.36 19.08
CA LEU A 385 -6.70 -12.55 20.29
C LEU A 385 -5.98 -13.33 21.37
N ARG A 386 -4.84 -12.83 21.84
CA ARG A 386 -3.99 -13.53 22.81
C ARG A 386 -3.68 -12.63 23.99
N ASN A 387 -3.32 -13.23 25.11
CA ASN A 387 -2.94 -12.52 26.32
C ASN A 387 -1.74 -13.24 26.93
N ASP A 388 -0.58 -12.60 26.86
CA ASP A 388 0.68 -13.14 27.37
C ASP A 388 0.97 -12.65 28.81
N GLY A 389 -0.02 -12.01 29.44
CA GLY A 389 0.03 -11.53 30.82
C GLY A 389 -0.50 -12.57 31.80
N ASN A 390 -0.44 -12.24 33.09
CA ASN A 390 -0.78 -13.15 34.19
C ASN A 390 -2.19 -12.94 34.77
N SER A 391 -2.98 -12.02 34.21
CA SER A 391 -4.39 -11.80 34.56
C SER A 391 -5.29 -11.83 33.33
N HIS A 392 -6.53 -12.30 33.49
CA HIS A 392 -7.49 -12.42 32.38
C HIS A 392 -7.87 -11.03 31.85
N LEU A 393 -8.19 -10.95 30.56
CA LEU A 393 -8.76 -9.75 29.96
C LEU A 393 -9.95 -10.09 29.07
N ARG A 394 -10.72 -9.06 28.73
CA ARG A 394 -11.78 -9.12 27.75
C ARG A 394 -11.48 -8.14 26.62
N PHE A 395 -11.42 -8.68 25.41
CA PHE A 395 -11.51 -7.84 24.22
C PHE A 395 -12.97 -7.62 23.84
N THR A 396 -13.28 -6.40 23.42
CA THR A 396 -14.54 -6.11 22.72
C THR A 396 -14.20 -5.81 21.26
N VAL A 397 -14.72 -6.64 20.36
CA VAL A 397 -14.61 -6.46 18.91
C VAL A 397 -15.93 -5.93 18.40
N LYS A 398 -15.91 -4.82 17.67
CA LYS A 398 -17.10 -4.22 17.04
C LYS A 398 -16.88 -4.08 15.55
N SER A 399 -17.75 -4.64 14.72
CA SER A 399 -17.71 -4.40 13.29
C SER A 399 -18.45 -3.10 12.97
N ASN A 400 -17.94 -2.37 11.98
CA ASN A 400 -18.57 -1.16 11.49
C ASN A 400 -19.91 -1.54 10.85
N LYS A 401 -21.02 -1.00 11.38
CA LYS A 401 -22.39 -1.37 10.96
C LYS A 401 -22.68 -1.08 9.50
N ILE A 402 -21.88 -0.22 8.86
CA ILE A 402 -22.00 0.11 7.43
C ILE A 402 -21.85 -1.13 6.55
N TYR A 403 -20.99 -2.08 6.94
CA TYR A 403 -20.74 -3.30 6.17
C TYR A 403 -21.77 -4.40 6.51
N GLY A 404 -22.74 -4.11 7.36
CA GLY A 404 -23.69 -5.09 7.87
C GLY A 404 -23.08 -6.02 8.94
N PRO A 405 -23.88 -6.94 9.48
CA PRO A 405 -23.42 -7.89 10.49
C PRO A 405 -22.50 -8.96 9.87
N LEU A 406 -21.39 -9.26 10.55
CA LEU A 406 -20.50 -10.35 10.14
C LEU A 406 -21.01 -11.68 10.68
N VAL A 407 -20.88 -12.73 9.87
CA VAL A 407 -21.24 -14.09 10.25
C VAL A 407 -19.99 -14.82 10.69
N ALA A 408 -19.94 -15.17 11.98
CA ALA A 408 -18.86 -16.00 12.53
C ALA A 408 -18.96 -17.42 11.97
N VAL A 409 -17.83 -17.97 11.50
CA VAL A 409 -17.74 -19.32 10.94
C VAL A 409 -16.63 -20.12 11.62
N SER A 410 -16.60 -21.44 11.45
CA SER A 410 -15.43 -22.23 11.85
C SER A 410 -14.29 -22.05 10.84
N ALA A 411 -13.05 -22.28 11.28
CA ALA A 411 -11.88 -22.26 10.40
C ALA A 411 -12.04 -23.21 9.20
N ALA A 412 -12.59 -24.42 9.43
CA ALA A 412 -12.84 -25.41 8.40
C ALA A 412 -13.90 -24.95 7.38
N VAL A 413 -14.99 -24.31 7.84
CA VAL A 413 -16.04 -23.76 6.95
C VAL A 413 -15.49 -22.58 6.13
N SER A 414 -14.62 -21.77 6.74
CA SER A 414 -13.88 -20.73 6.02
C SER A 414 -12.89 -21.29 4.99
N ALA A 415 -12.51 -22.56 5.07
CA ALA A 415 -11.54 -23.20 4.18
C ALA A 415 -12.18 -24.13 3.12
N ALA A 416 -13.49 -24.40 3.22
CA ALA A 416 -14.15 -25.50 2.50
C ALA A 416 -15.27 -25.07 1.54
N THR A 417 -15.31 -23.82 1.05
CA THR A 417 -16.38 -23.41 0.14
C THR A 417 -15.87 -22.57 -1.05
N GLN A 418 -16.05 -23.12 -2.26
CA GLN A 418 -15.89 -22.39 -3.53
C GLN A 418 -16.70 -21.07 -3.50
N PRO A 419 -16.13 -19.93 -3.92
CA PRO A 419 -16.91 -18.71 -4.02
C PRO A 419 -17.88 -18.74 -5.20
N GLU A 420 -19.17 -18.98 -4.96
CA GLU A 420 -20.21 -18.40 -5.81
C GLU A 420 -20.34 -16.92 -5.41
N SER A 421 -20.18 -16.02 -6.38
CA SER A 421 -20.42 -14.58 -6.18
C SER A 421 -21.93 -14.34 -6.10
N PRO A 422 -22.45 -13.57 -5.12
CA PRO A 422 -23.80 -13.06 -5.20
C PRO A 422 -23.81 -11.90 -6.21
N GLY A 423 -24.06 -12.22 -7.48
CA GLY A 423 -24.24 -11.22 -8.55
C GLY A 423 -23.44 -11.54 -9.80
N PHE A 424 -24.15 -11.87 -10.88
CA PHE A 424 -23.69 -12.38 -12.18
C PHE A 424 -23.19 -13.83 -12.17
N GLY A 425 -24.06 -14.72 -12.65
CA GLY A 425 -23.79 -16.14 -12.80
C GLY A 425 -22.67 -16.44 -13.81
N PRO A 426 -22.20 -17.69 -13.87
CA PRO A 426 -21.10 -18.10 -14.73
C PRO A 426 -21.44 -17.88 -16.21
N ARG A 427 -20.48 -17.36 -16.98
CA ARG A 427 -20.54 -17.47 -18.45
C ARG A 427 -20.55 -18.95 -18.83
N PRO A 428 -21.44 -19.41 -19.73
CA PRO A 428 -21.42 -20.80 -20.20
C PRO A 428 -20.13 -21.06 -21.01
N GLY A 429 -19.38 -22.12 -20.67
CA GLY A 429 -18.54 -22.81 -21.67
C GLY A 429 -17.04 -23.01 -21.44
N VAL A 430 -16.46 -22.77 -20.26
CA VAL A 430 -15.03 -23.10 -20.04
C VAL A 430 -14.88 -24.10 -18.89
N GLN A 431 -14.49 -25.33 -19.23
CA GLN A 431 -14.14 -26.35 -18.24
C GLN A 431 -12.78 -26.03 -17.58
N PRO A 432 -12.58 -26.34 -16.28
CA PRO A 432 -11.29 -26.19 -15.63
C PRO A 432 -10.25 -27.14 -16.25
N VAL A 433 -9.11 -26.58 -16.67
CA VAL A 433 -7.94 -27.34 -17.10
C VAL A 433 -7.32 -28.01 -15.86
N GLY A 434 -7.10 -29.33 -15.94
CA GLY A 434 -6.60 -30.15 -14.85
C GLY A 434 -5.20 -29.75 -14.34
N VAL A 435 -5.03 -29.79 -13.03
CA VAL A 435 -3.78 -29.45 -12.32
C VAL A 435 -2.82 -30.64 -12.38
N GLY A 436 -1.83 -30.60 -13.28
CA GLY A 436 -0.67 -31.49 -13.26
C GLY A 436 0.57 -30.77 -12.70
N PRO A 437 1.51 -31.48 -12.05
CA PRO A 437 2.73 -30.86 -11.53
C PRO A 437 3.65 -30.39 -12.66
N VAL A 438 4.05 -29.12 -12.63
CA VAL A 438 5.04 -28.52 -13.54
C VAL A 438 6.45 -28.84 -13.01
N PRO A 439 7.33 -29.51 -13.78
CA PRO A 439 8.69 -29.81 -13.36
C PRO A 439 9.53 -28.52 -13.23
N GLY A 440 10.17 -28.29 -12.08
CA GLY A 440 11.13 -27.20 -11.88
C GLY A 440 10.77 -26.19 -10.78
N PHE A 441 9.51 -26.16 -10.32
CA PHE A 441 9.14 -25.46 -9.10
C PHE A 441 9.21 -26.42 -7.91
N ARG A 442 9.90 -26.04 -6.84
CA ARG A 442 9.76 -26.75 -5.56
C ARG A 442 8.28 -26.71 -5.18
N LYS A 443 7.77 -27.83 -4.66
CA LYS A 443 6.44 -27.90 -4.05
C LYS A 443 6.30 -26.67 -3.13
N ALA A 444 5.21 -25.92 -3.25
CA ALA A 444 4.93 -24.82 -2.33
C ALA A 444 5.19 -25.31 -0.90
N PRO A 445 5.84 -24.51 -0.03
CA PRO A 445 6.11 -24.93 1.33
C PRO A 445 4.82 -25.46 1.93
N ASP A 446 4.92 -26.62 2.58
CA ASP A 446 3.79 -27.22 3.25
C ASP A 446 3.35 -26.26 4.35
N LEU A 447 2.30 -25.48 4.08
CA LEU A 447 1.72 -24.54 5.04
C LEU A 447 1.04 -25.28 6.21
N SER A 448 1.04 -26.62 6.24
CA SER A 448 0.70 -27.41 7.42
C SER A 448 1.92 -27.82 8.27
N ALA A 449 3.14 -27.47 7.85
CA ALA A 449 4.35 -27.73 8.62
C ALA A 449 4.34 -26.98 9.95
N ALA A 450 4.76 -27.65 11.03
CA ALA A 450 4.86 -27.08 12.35
C ALA A 450 5.74 -25.81 12.32
N GLY A 451 5.11 -24.65 12.54
CA GLY A 451 5.78 -23.34 12.55
C GLY A 451 5.36 -22.38 11.43
N PHE A 452 4.65 -22.82 10.39
CA PHE A 452 4.19 -21.96 9.28
C PHE A 452 2.68 -22.05 8.97
N GLY A 453 1.91 -22.70 9.83
CA GLY A 453 0.49 -22.99 9.63
C GLY A 453 -0.33 -22.95 10.90
N PHE A 454 -1.56 -22.44 10.76
CA PHE A 454 -2.65 -22.55 11.73
C PHE A 454 -2.82 -24.02 12.15
N ASN A 455 -2.88 -24.28 13.46
CA ASN A 455 -3.21 -25.59 13.98
C ASN A 455 -4.74 -25.64 14.24
N PRO A 456 -5.56 -26.22 13.34
CA PRO A 456 -7.01 -26.30 13.52
C PRO A 456 -7.44 -27.15 14.73
N SER A 457 -6.51 -27.90 15.33
CA SER A 457 -6.75 -28.79 16.46
C SER A 457 -6.84 -28.08 17.82
N VAL A 458 -6.57 -26.76 17.88
CA VAL A 458 -6.54 -26.00 19.14
C VAL A 458 -7.74 -25.04 19.21
N PHE A 459 -8.94 -25.58 19.04
CA PHE A 459 -10.17 -24.82 19.19
C PHE A 459 -10.74 -24.98 20.60
N PHE A 460 -10.66 -23.90 21.39
CA PHE A 460 -11.55 -23.72 22.53
C PHE A 460 -12.52 -22.60 22.19
N PRO A 461 -13.75 -22.90 21.74
CA PRO A 461 -14.77 -21.88 21.63
C PRO A 461 -14.91 -21.22 23.00
N GLY A 462 -14.75 -19.91 23.06
CA GLY A 462 -15.28 -19.16 24.21
C GLY A 462 -16.78 -19.44 24.30
N PRO A 463 -17.37 -19.43 25.52
CA PRO A 463 -18.79 -19.71 25.67
C PRO A 463 -19.58 -18.61 24.93
N ASP A 464 -20.44 -19.02 23.98
CA ASP A 464 -21.40 -18.21 23.22
C ASP A 464 -20.90 -17.19 22.17
N VAL A 465 -20.28 -17.66 21.08
CA VAL A 465 -20.31 -16.96 19.77
C VAL A 465 -21.46 -17.44 18.87
N GLY A 466 -22.62 -17.77 19.47
CA GLY A 466 -23.80 -18.36 18.82
C GLY A 466 -23.99 -17.98 17.34
N GLY A 467 -24.08 -19.01 16.48
CA GLY A 467 -24.14 -18.89 15.03
C GLY A 467 -25.25 -17.95 14.58
N GLY A 468 -24.87 -16.74 14.18
CA GLY A 468 -25.76 -15.68 13.79
C GLY A 468 -24.97 -14.44 13.39
N ALA A 469 -25.55 -13.62 12.52
CA ALA A 469 -24.93 -12.37 12.09
C ALA A 469 -24.90 -11.39 13.27
N ARG A 470 -23.71 -10.89 13.63
CA ARG A 470 -23.50 -9.97 14.77
C ARG A 470 -22.63 -8.79 14.36
N THR A 471 -22.64 -7.73 15.17
CA THR A 471 -21.78 -6.56 15.01
C THR A 471 -20.87 -6.30 16.21
N SER A 472 -20.97 -7.12 17.26
CA SER A 472 -20.16 -7.00 18.47
C SER A 472 -19.88 -8.37 19.08
N TRP A 473 -18.66 -8.57 19.58
CA TRP A 473 -18.20 -9.79 20.24
C TRP A 473 -17.37 -9.43 21.47
N ASP A 474 -17.71 -10.00 22.62
CA ASP A 474 -16.92 -9.88 23.84
C ASP A 474 -16.15 -11.19 24.07
N VAL A 475 -14.82 -11.12 23.92
CA VAL A 475 -13.95 -12.30 23.95
C VAL A 475 -13.11 -12.28 25.21
N LYS A 476 -13.40 -13.20 26.13
CA LYS A 476 -12.57 -13.43 27.31
C LYS A 476 -11.33 -14.25 26.92
N VAL A 477 -10.14 -13.68 27.13
CA VAL A 477 -8.86 -14.32 26.80
C VAL A 477 -8.11 -14.71 28.07
N PRO A 478 -7.71 -15.98 28.22
CA PRO A 478 -7.03 -16.47 29.42
C PRO A 478 -5.61 -15.91 29.54
N ALA A 479 -5.12 -15.83 30.77
CA ALA A 479 -3.77 -15.41 31.13
C ALA A 479 -2.71 -16.52 30.92
N SER A 480 -2.83 -17.29 29.83
CA SER A 480 -2.01 -18.48 29.59
C SER A 480 -1.24 -18.44 28.28
N GLY A 481 -1.28 -17.30 27.56
CA GLY A 481 -0.77 -17.21 26.19
C GLY A 481 -1.59 -18.03 25.18
N GLN A 482 -2.67 -18.70 25.60
CA GLN A 482 -3.53 -19.44 24.68
C GLN A 482 -4.46 -18.48 23.93
N PRO A 483 -4.38 -18.40 22.59
CA PRO A 483 -5.21 -17.49 21.83
C PRO A 483 -6.69 -17.88 21.84
N ARG A 484 -7.52 -16.91 21.49
CA ARG A 484 -8.91 -17.06 21.06
C ARG A 484 -9.01 -16.59 19.63
N GLU A 485 -9.72 -17.33 18.80
CA GLU A 485 -9.78 -17.08 17.37
C GLU A 485 -11.22 -16.77 16.94
N LEU A 486 -11.35 -15.79 16.05
CA LEU A 486 -12.59 -15.37 15.41
C LEU A 486 -12.39 -15.40 13.89
N TYR A 487 -13.29 -16.08 13.18
CA TYR A 487 -13.28 -16.16 11.73
C TYR A 487 -14.59 -15.63 11.19
N TRP A 488 -14.50 -14.79 10.15
CA TRP A 488 -15.68 -14.27 9.47
C TRP A 488 -15.62 -14.55 7.98
N ASN A 489 -16.77 -14.93 7.43
CA ASN A 489 -16.99 -15.00 6.00
C ASN A 489 -17.40 -13.62 5.48
N LEU A 490 -16.66 -13.07 4.51
CA LEU A 490 -16.87 -11.72 3.98
C LEU A 490 -17.68 -11.69 2.67
N ARG A 491 -18.31 -12.80 2.27
CA ARG A 491 -19.12 -12.82 1.03
C ARG A 491 -20.27 -11.83 1.04
N THR A 492 -20.95 -11.72 2.17
CA THR A 492 -22.10 -10.81 2.33
C THR A 492 -21.68 -9.34 2.34
N THR A 493 -20.39 -9.06 2.56
CA THR A 493 -19.81 -7.72 2.58
C THR A 493 -18.98 -7.44 1.33
N GLY A 494 -18.99 -8.34 0.34
CA GLY A 494 -18.22 -8.21 -0.89
C GLY A 494 -16.71 -8.16 -0.62
N GLY A 495 -16.21 -8.96 0.31
CA GLY A 495 -14.79 -9.03 0.67
C GLY A 495 -14.32 -7.94 1.64
N TRP A 496 -15.15 -6.95 1.95
CA TRP A 496 -14.80 -5.86 2.86
C TRP A 496 -15.00 -6.21 4.32
N TYR A 497 -14.12 -5.71 5.16
CA TYR A 497 -14.26 -5.77 6.60
C TYR A 497 -13.75 -4.49 7.24
N ASP A 498 -14.33 -4.14 8.37
CA ASP A 498 -13.88 -3.05 9.23
C ASP A 498 -14.33 -3.32 10.66
N PHE A 499 -13.38 -3.52 11.56
CA PHE A 499 -13.68 -3.76 12.96
C PHE A 499 -12.70 -3.03 13.89
N VAL A 500 -13.22 -2.63 15.03
CA VAL A 500 -12.48 -2.03 16.15
C VAL A 500 -12.37 -3.05 17.27
N ILE A 501 -11.20 -3.10 17.88
CA ILE A 501 -10.89 -3.98 18.99
C ILE A 501 -10.42 -3.10 20.15
N THR A 502 -11.10 -3.23 21.29
CA THR A 502 -10.74 -2.56 22.56
C THR A 502 -10.53 -3.60 23.65
N SER A 503 -9.89 -3.24 24.76
CA SER A 503 -9.74 -4.12 25.92
C SER A 503 -10.25 -3.46 27.20
N ASP A 504 -10.79 -4.26 28.12
CA ASP A 504 -11.13 -3.81 29.48
C ASP A 504 -9.89 -3.55 30.35
N SER A 505 -8.75 -4.16 29.99
CA SER A 505 -7.49 -4.03 30.71
C SER A 505 -6.73 -2.74 30.45
N ASP A 506 -7.07 -2.02 29.36
CA ASP A 506 -6.37 -0.81 28.95
C ASP A 506 -7.34 0.08 28.17
N SER A 507 -7.81 1.14 28.85
CA SER A 507 -8.72 2.13 28.26
C SER A 507 -8.16 2.85 27.04
N ASN A 508 -6.83 2.81 26.83
CA ASN A 508 -6.21 3.40 25.65
C ASN A 508 -6.07 2.40 24.50
N LEU A 509 -6.17 1.09 24.77
CA LEU A 509 -6.06 0.07 23.72
C LEU A 509 -7.25 0.18 22.77
N TYR A 510 -6.98 0.70 21.58
CA TYR A 510 -7.89 0.78 20.47
C TYR A 510 -7.16 0.27 19.24
N ARG A 511 -7.72 -0.70 18.53
CA ARG A 511 -7.17 -1.19 17.26
C ARG A 511 -8.28 -1.29 16.24
N ARG A 512 -8.27 -0.42 15.24
CA ARG A 512 -9.11 -0.61 14.05
C ARG A 512 -8.38 -1.47 13.04
N VAL A 513 -9.11 -2.33 12.34
CA VAL A 513 -8.61 -3.13 11.22
C VAL A 513 -9.68 -3.09 10.15
N ALA A 514 -9.37 -2.47 9.02
CA ALA A 514 -10.26 -2.49 7.86
C ALA A 514 -9.51 -2.98 6.62
N GLY A 515 -10.21 -3.48 5.62
CA GLY A 515 -9.62 -3.81 4.33
C GLY A 515 -10.56 -4.62 3.46
N HIS A 516 -10.04 -5.01 2.30
CA HIS A 516 -10.71 -5.88 1.35
C HIS A 516 -9.85 -7.13 1.13
N VAL A 517 -10.48 -8.30 1.13
CA VAL A 517 -9.79 -9.56 0.82
C VAL A 517 -9.79 -9.74 -0.70
N GLU A 518 -8.63 -9.49 -1.31
CA GLU A 518 -8.42 -9.71 -2.74
C GLU A 518 -8.40 -11.20 -3.08
N THR A 519 -9.37 -11.63 -3.89
CA THR A 519 -9.49 -13.03 -4.36
C THR A 519 -9.14 -13.17 -5.84
N GLY A 520 -8.72 -12.08 -6.49
CA GLY A 520 -8.45 -12.02 -7.94
C GLY A 520 -9.72 -12.03 -8.81
N ARG A 521 -10.91 -11.90 -8.20
CA ARG A 521 -12.21 -11.83 -8.87
C ARG A 521 -12.74 -10.41 -8.81
N ALA A 522 -13.64 -10.06 -9.73
CA ALA A 522 -14.38 -8.80 -9.65
C ALA A 522 -15.12 -8.72 -8.31
N SER A 523 -15.04 -7.57 -7.64
CA SER A 523 -15.67 -7.31 -6.35
C SER A 523 -16.36 -5.95 -6.35
N VAL A 524 -16.99 -5.61 -5.23
CA VAL A 524 -17.56 -4.29 -4.99
C VAL A 524 -16.51 -3.38 -4.37
N SER A 525 -16.63 -2.08 -4.57
CA SER A 525 -15.79 -1.12 -3.84
C SER A 525 -16.34 -0.88 -2.44
N ASP A 526 -15.51 -0.25 -1.59
CA ASP A 526 -15.78 -0.06 -0.17
C ASP A 526 -17.18 0.53 0.10
N PRO A 527 -18.12 -0.24 0.69
CA PRO A 527 -19.45 0.26 1.06
C PRO A 527 -19.39 1.36 2.13
N GLY A 528 -18.31 1.42 2.89
CA GLY A 528 -18.01 2.47 3.87
C GLY A 528 -17.41 3.73 3.27
N MET A 529 -17.17 3.78 1.96
CA MET A 529 -16.53 4.92 1.33
C MET A 529 -17.36 6.20 1.49
N GLY A 530 -16.73 7.24 2.03
CA GLY A 530 -17.40 8.49 2.39
C GLY A 530 -18.28 8.39 3.64
N ILE A 531 -18.62 7.17 4.08
CA ILE A 531 -19.22 6.65 5.33
C ILE A 531 -18.78 7.34 6.64
N ALA A 532 -19.64 7.81 7.54
CA ALA A 532 -19.20 8.12 8.90
C ALA A 532 -19.29 6.81 9.67
N ASP A 533 -18.18 6.40 10.28
CA ASP A 533 -18.07 5.09 10.94
C ASP A 533 -19.12 4.87 12.04
N GLN A 534 -19.63 3.64 12.15
CA GLN A 534 -20.68 3.27 13.10
C GLN A 534 -20.27 1.99 13.86
N PHE A 535 -19.46 2.14 14.92
CA PHE A 535 -19.00 1.03 15.77
C PHE A 535 -19.87 0.83 17.02
#